data_AF-A0A9Q0TEG8-F1
#
_entry.id   AF-A0A9Q0TEG8-F1
#
_cell.length_a   1.000
_cell.length_b   1.000
_cell.length_c   1.000
_cell.angle_alpha   90.00
_cell.angle_beta   90.00
_cell.angle_gamma   90.00
#
_symmetry.space_group_name_H-M   'P 1'
#
loop_
_entity.id
_entity.type
_entity.pdbx_description
1 polymer ?
#
loop_
_entity_poly.entity_id
_entity_poly.type
_entity_poly.pdbx_seq_one_letter_code
_entity_poly.pdbx_strand_id
1 'polypeptide(L)'
;MVAENKNKNMMQESLILETRRAESKVNIGKSKGNEESKAEESSSSSSAGSPPSEKLRSLSASPFIDGVASSDSFARDSHHFFETADLHPAPSTLITDDQGGDYPPATGFGDAKYICLLESSKLWAIAGPIAFNILCNYGVNSLTNIFVGHIGDIELSAVAISLSVIANFSFGFLLGMGSALETLCGQAFGAGQVDLLGVYMQRSWIILFVACLFLLPLYVFATPVLKLLGQRSDIAELAGKFTIQVIPQMFSLAINFPTQKFLQAQSKVGVLAWIGLVALITHIGILYLFINVFKWGLAGAAIAYDISAWGIALAQVVYVVGWCKDGWRGLSWLAFKDIWAFVRLSIASAVMLCLEIWYFMTIIVLTGHLEDPIIAVGSLSICMNINGWEGMLFIGINAAISVRVSNELGSGHPRAAKYCVIVTCVESLLIGILCALIILATKNQFAVIFTASKEMRKAVAKLAYLLGITMILNSIQPVISGVAVGGGWQALVAYINLFCYYVVGLPLGFLLGYKTKLHVKGIWIGMIIGTCLQTLVLIYIVYKTNWNKEVEQASERMRKWGGQEQDHLSTDMNQTNIYITT
;
A
#
# COMPACT_ATOMS: atom_id res chain seq x y z
N MET A 1 -29.34 -25.42 40.70
CA MET A 1 -29.48 -26.72 40.01
C MET A 1 -29.18 -26.65 38.50
N VAL A 2 -29.67 -25.67 37.73
CA VAL A 2 -29.34 -25.56 36.27
C VAL A 2 -27.92 -25.04 35.99
N ALA A 3 -27.40 -24.12 36.81
CA ALA A 3 -26.03 -23.59 36.64
C ALA A 3 -24.92 -24.61 37.00
N GLU A 4 -25.23 -25.55 37.89
CA GLU A 4 -24.28 -26.54 38.40
C GLU A 4 -24.08 -27.72 37.43
N ASN A 5 -25.14 -28.10 36.70
CA ASN A 5 -25.05 -29.07 35.60
C ASN A 5 -24.30 -28.51 34.38
N LYS A 6 -24.39 -27.20 34.13
CA LYS A 6 -23.67 -26.57 33.00
C LYS A 6 -22.16 -26.54 33.25
N ASN A 7 -21.74 -26.38 34.50
CA ASN A 7 -20.32 -26.37 34.87
C ASN A 7 -19.71 -27.79 34.86
N LYS A 8 -20.48 -28.82 35.25
CA LYS A 8 -20.04 -30.22 35.14
C LYS A 8 -19.86 -30.67 33.68
N ASN A 9 -20.76 -30.27 32.78
CA ASN A 9 -20.63 -30.59 31.36
C ASN A 9 -19.42 -29.92 30.69
N MET A 10 -19.13 -28.64 31.00
CA MET A 10 -17.93 -27.97 30.48
C MET A 10 -16.63 -28.62 30.98
N MET A 11 -16.59 -29.07 32.24
CA MET A 11 -15.40 -29.73 32.81
C MET A 11 -15.19 -31.13 32.22
N GLN A 12 -16.28 -31.83 31.85
CA GLN A 12 -16.21 -33.10 31.14
C GLN A 12 -15.73 -32.92 29.69
N GLU A 13 -16.20 -31.88 28.99
CA GLU A 13 -15.72 -31.56 27.64
C GLU A 13 -14.25 -31.13 27.62
N SER A 14 -13.78 -30.38 28.62
CA SER A 14 -12.36 -30.01 28.71
C SER A 14 -11.45 -31.22 28.94
N LEU A 15 -11.88 -32.18 29.78
CA LEU A 15 -11.12 -33.42 30.01
C LEU A 15 -11.05 -34.31 28.77
N ILE A 16 -12.14 -34.38 27.99
CA ILE A 16 -12.16 -35.13 26.72
C ILE A 16 -11.24 -34.49 25.68
N LEU A 17 -11.18 -33.15 25.63
CA LEU A 17 -10.28 -32.42 24.75
C LEU A 17 -8.81 -32.59 25.12
N GLU A 18 -8.47 -32.61 26.42
CA GLU A 18 -7.10 -32.88 26.87
C GLU A 18 -6.67 -34.32 26.59
N THR A 19 -7.58 -35.28 26.77
CA THR A 19 -7.30 -36.70 26.47
C THR A 19 -7.04 -36.90 24.97
N ARG A 20 -7.83 -36.27 24.09
CA ARG A 20 -7.60 -36.30 22.63
C ARG A 20 -6.31 -35.58 22.23
N ARG A 21 -5.90 -34.52 22.94
CA ARG A 21 -4.60 -33.85 22.72
C ARG A 21 -3.41 -34.74 23.12
N ALA A 22 -3.55 -35.53 24.18
CA ALA A 22 -2.54 -36.48 24.60
C ALA A 22 -2.40 -37.63 23.59
N GLU A 23 -3.51 -38.19 23.10
CA GLU A 23 -3.51 -39.23 22.07
C GLU A 23 -2.93 -38.76 20.73
N SER A 24 -3.22 -37.52 20.33
CA SER A 24 -2.63 -36.90 19.13
C SER A 24 -1.10 -36.76 19.24
N LYS A 25 -0.58 -36.35 20.40
CA LYS A 25 0.87 -36.26 20.64
C LYS A 25 1.56 -37.62 20.64
N VAL A 26 0.89 -38.67 21.13
CA VAL A 26 1.41 -40.06 21.10
C VAL A 26 1.45 -40.59 19.66
N ASN A 27 0.46 -40.29 18.83
CA ASN A 27 0.46 -40.69 17.42
C ASN A 27 1.50 -39.94 16.58
N ILE A 28 1.76 -38.67 16.86
CA ILE A 28 2.85 -37.90 16.21
C ILE A 28 4.23 -38.45 16.61
N GLY A 29 4.40 -38.87 17.87
CA GLY A 29 5.64 -39.53 18.32
C GLY A 29 5.89 -40.88 17.65
N LYS A 30 4.85 -41.68 17.38
CA LYS A 30 4.97 -42.95 16.64
C LYS A 30 5.23 -42.76 15.14
N SER A 31 4.72 -41.69 14.54
CA SER A 31 4.98 -41.37 13.12
C SER A 31 6.45 -40.99 12.88
N LYS A 32 7.06 -40.23 13.81
CA LYS A 32 8.48 -39.85 13.71
C LYS A 32 9.43 -41.02 13.92
N GLY A 33 9.11 -41.96 14.82
CA GLY A 33 9.94 -43.16 15.05
C GLY A 33 10.00 -44.12 13.86
N ASN A 34 8.98 -44.12 12.99
CA ASN A 34 8.94 -44.95 11.77
C ASN A 34 9.63 -44.30 10.55
N GLU A 35 9.84 -42.99 10.55
CA GLU A 35 10.57 -42.29 9.49
C GLU A 35 12.09 -42.36 9.71
N GLU A 36 12.56 -42.33 10.96
CA GLU A 36 13.99 -42.49 11.28
C GLU A 36 14.48 -43.93 11.03
N SER A 37 13.64 -44.95 11.19
CA SER A 37 14.02 -46.35 10.91
C SER A 37 14.07 -46.70 9.41
N LYS A 38 13.53 -45.86 8.51
CA LYS A 38 13.55 -46.09 7.06
C LYS A 38 14.67 -45.35 6.33
N ALA A 39 15.38 -44.46 7.00
CA ALA A 39 16.47 -43.68 6.41
C ALA A 39 17.85 -44.38 6.51
N GLU A 40 17.99 -45.45 7.30
CA GLU A 40 19.27 -46.17 7.49
C GLU A 40 19.47 -47.42 6.61
N GLU A 41 18.49 -47.82 5.77
CA GLU A 41 18.57 -49.08 4.99
C GLU A 41 18.74 -48.93 3.46
N SER A 42 18.93 -47.71 2.91
CA SER A 42 19.10 -47.52 1.46
C SER A 42 20.42 -46.83 1.09
N SER A 43 21.55 -47.48 1.38
CA SER A 43 22.82 -47.16 0.71
C SER A 43 23.73 -48.39 0.60
N SER A 44 23.42 -49.32 -0.31
CA SER A 44 24.46 -50.18 -0.91
C SER A 44 24.00 -50.91 -2.17
N SER A 45 24.85 -50.78 -3.20
CA SER A 45 25.13 -51.72 -4.30
C SER A 45 24.41 -51.56 -5.65
N SER A 46 25.29 -51.46 -6.65
CA SER A 46 25.16 -51.39 -8.10
C SER A 46 25.01 -52.78 -8.76
N SER A 47 24.35 -52.88 -9.92
CA SER A 47 24.98 -53.14 -11.25
C SER A 47 24.14 -53.99 -12.23
N ALA A 48 24.24 -53.58 -13.51
CA ALA A 48 24.19 -54.36 -14.77
C ALA A 48 22.84 -54.85 -15.38
N GLY A 49 22.65 -54.51 -16.67
CA GLY A 49 21.97 -55.36 -17.67
C GLY A 49 20.88 -54.72 -18.53
N SER A 50 21.19 -54.37 -19.78
CA SER A 50 20.28 -53.89 -20.85
C SER A 50 19.73 -55.05 -21.74
N PRO A 51 18.94 -54.82 -22.82
CA PRO A 51 17.46 -54.72 -22.94
C PRO A 51 16.94 -55.74 -24.02
N PRO A 52 15.94 -55.52 -24.93
CA PRO A 52 14.73 -54.65 -24.99
C PRO A 52 13.43 -55.38 -25.45
N SER A 53 12.24 -54.76 -25.34
CA SER A 53 11.16 -54.93 -26.34
C SER A 53 10.00 -53.91 -26.25
N GLU A 54 9.64 -53.39 -27.42
CA GLU A 54 8.50 -52.56 -27.84
C GLU A 54 7.11 -52.85 -27.24
N LYS A 55 6.27 -51.81 -27.05
CA LYS A 55 5.00 -51.64 -27.80
C LYS A 55 4.22 -50.34 -27.52
N LEU A 56 4.02 -49.62 -28.61
CA LEU A 56 2.90 -48.74 -29.03
C LEU A 56 1.72 -48.41 -28.10
N ARG A 57 1.45 -47.09 -28.04
CA ARG A 57 0.19 -46.34 -28.20
C ARG A 57 -1.14 -47.14 -28.28
N SER A 58 -2.12 -46.68 -27.50
CA SER A 58 -3.50 -46.52 -27.97
C SER A 58 -4.16 -45.28 -27.33
N LEU A 59 -4.68 -44.42 -28.21
CA LEU A 59 -5.66 -43.38 -27.92
C LEU A 59 -7.06 -44.01 -27.89
N SER A 60 -7.87 -43.66 -26.89
CA SER A 60 -9.33 -43.71 -26.97
C SER A 60 -9.88 -42.71 -25.94
N ALA A 61 -10.39 -41.57 -26.38
CA ALA A 61 -11.81 -41.31 -26.65
C ALA A 61 -12.59 -40.90 -25.39
N SER A 62 -13.05 -39.66 -25.41
CA SER A 62 -13.98 -39.01 -24.47
C SER A 62 -15.32 -39.76 -24.37
N PRO A 63 -16.12 -39.53 -23.30
CA PRO A 63 -17.31 -38.70 -23.54
C PRO A 63 -17.76 -37.81 -22.36
N PHE A 64 -18.34 -36.68 -22.75
CA PHE A 64 -19.52 -35.98 -22.22
C PHE A 64 -19.70 -35.64 -20.73
N ILE A 65 -19.80 -34.31 -20.53
CA ILE A 65 -20.63 -33.51 -19.63
C ILE A 65 -21.82 -34.26 -18.98
N ASP A 66 -21.87 -34.21 -17.64
CA ASP A 66 -23.08 -33.98 -16.84
C ASP A 66 -22.69 -33.61 -15.39
N GLY A 67 -23.38 -32.61 -14.80
CA GLY A 67 -23.32 -32.36 -13.34
C GLY A 67 -23.32 -30.89 -12.91
N VAL A 68 -24.46 -30.22 -13.00
CA VAL A 68 -24.74 -28.92 -12.37
C VAL A 68 -24.95 -29.08 -10.86
N ALA A 69 -24.26 -28.21 -10.10
CA ALA A 69 -24.51 -27.68 -8.76
C ALA A 69 -25.42 -28.45 -7.77
N SER A 70 -24.84 -28.81 -6.62
CA SER A 70 -25.57 -28.93 -5.34
C SER A 70 -25.16 -27.78 -4.42
N SER A 71 -26.17 -27.16 -3.80
CA SER A 71 -26.13 -25.92 -3.02
C SER A 71 -25.55 -26.04 -1.60
N ASP A 72 -24.82 -27.10 -1.29
CA ASP A 72 -24.24 -27.35 0.04
C ASP A 72 -22.73 -27.10 0.13
N SER A 73 -22.04 -26.90 -1.00
CA SER A 73 -20.61 -26.56 -1.02
C SER A 73 -20.33 -25.09 -0.67
N PHE A 74 -21.31 -24.20 -0.81
CA PHE A 74 -21.12 -22.76 -0.54
C PHE A 74 -21.26 -22.39 0.95
N ALA A 75 -21.85 -23.27 1.76
CA ALA A 75 -22.09 -23.02 3.20
C ALA A 75 -20.95 -23.52 4.11
N ARG A 76 -20.08 -24.40 3.63
CA ARG A 76 -18.92 -24.87 4.42
C ARG A 76 -17.67 -23.99 4.30
N ASP A 77 -17.55 -23.21 3.24
CA ASP A 77 -16.39 -22.32 3.03
C ASP A 77 -16.51 -20.96 3.76
N SER A 78 -17.68 -20.62 4.30
CA SER A 78 -17.87 -19.36 5.03
C SER A 78 -17.31 -19.38 6.46
N HIS A 79 -17.04 -20.55 7.03
CA HIS A 79 -16.51 -20.69 8.39
C HIS A 79 -14.97 -20.66 8.50
N HIS A 80 -14.24 -20.71 7.38
CA HIS A 80 -12.77 -20.58 7.37
C HIS A 80 -12.27 -19.14 7.11
N PHE A 81 -13.17 -18.16 6.99
CA PHE A 81 -12.84 -16.80 6.55
C PHE A 81 -12.14 -15.91 7.60
N PHE A 82 -11.89 -16.42 8.81
CA PHE A 82 -11.31 -15.62 9.92
C PHE A 82 -10.10 -16.28 10.61
N GLU A 83 -9.44 -17.22 9.94
CA GLU A 83 -8.17 -17.76 10.44
C GLU A 83 -6.99 -16.92 9.92
N THR A 84 -6.01 -16.72 10.79
CA THR A 84 -4.90 -15.77 10.69
C THR A 84 -4.15 -15.84 9.36
N ALA A 85 -3.75 -14.67 8.86
CA ALA A 85 -2.85 -14.50 7.72
C ALA A 85 -1.44 -15.05 8.02
N ASP A 86 -1.33 -16.36 8.15
CA ASP A 86 -0.10 -17.07 7.84
C ASP A 86 0.09 -16.98 6.32
N LEU A 87 1.33 -16.79 5.87
CA LEU A 87 1.70 -16.97 4.47
C LEU A 87 1.37 -18.42 4.10
N HIS A 88 0.14 -18.67 3.67
CA HIS A 88 -0.27 -19.99 3.24
C HIS A 88 0.65 -20.38 2.08
N PRO A 89 1.35 -21.54 2.14
CA PRO A 89 1.80 -22.17 0.92
C PRO A 89 0.57 -22.33 0.02
N ALA A 90 0.74 -22.02 -1.27
CA ALA A 90 -0.33 -22.06 -2.26
C ALA A 90 -1.21 -23.32 -2.06
N PRO A 91 -2.54 -23.22 -2.21
CA PRO A 91 -3.44 -24.36 -1.99
C PRO A 91 -2.95 -25.56 -2.81
N SER A 92 -2.62 -26.64 -2.12
CA SER A 92 -1.94 -27.83 -2.66
C SER A 92 -2.83 -28.74 -3.51
N THR A 93 -4.01 -28.27 -3.92
CA THR A 93 -4.95 -29.04 -4.72
C THR A 93 -5.55 -28.17 -5.81
N LEU A 94 -4.76 -27.91 -6.86
CA LEU A 94 -5.18 -27.75 -8.27
C LEU A 94 -3.96 -27.43 -9.15
N ILE A 95 -2.87 -28.16 -8.94
CA ILE A 95 -1.67 -28.16 -9.78
C ILE A 95 -1.86 -29.30 -10.78
N THR A 96 -2.18 -28.98 -12.03
CA THR A 96 -2.04 -29.95 -13.12
C THR A 96 -0.56 -30.06 -13.44
N ASP A 97 0.06 -31.13 -12.93
CA ASP A 97 1.13 -31.99 -13.48
C ASP A 97 2.07 -31.47 -14.59
N ASP A 98 2.52 -30.21 -14.53
CA ASP A 98 3.73 -29.77 -15.24
C ASP A 98 4.65 -28.99 -14.28
N GLN A 99 5.95 -29.24 -14.39
CA GLN A 99 6.98 -29.17 -13.33
C GLN A 99 7.38 -27.75 -12.83
N GLY A 100 6.45 -26.86 -12.49
CA GLY A 100 6.88 -25.51 -12.08
C GLY A 100 5.92 -24.58 -11.37
N GLY A 101 4.71 -25.00 -10.94
CA GLY A 101 3.83 -24.16 -10.11
C GLY A 101 3.21 -22.92 -10.77
N ASP A 102 3.53 -22.62 -12.04
CA ASP A 102 3.00 -21.48 -12.81
C ASP A 102 1.69 -21.83 -13.57
N TYR A 103 0.91 -20.82 -13.95
CA TYR A 103 -0.35 -21.02 -14.68
C TYR A 103 -0.12 -21.59 -16.09
N PRO A 104 -0.98 -22.50 -16.59
CA PRO A 104 -0.99 -22.84 -18.01
C PRO A 104 -1.42 -21.61 -18.87
N PRO A 105 -1.08 -21.58 -20.16
CA PRO A 105 -1.57 -20.53 -21.05
C PRO A 105 -3.11 -20.56 -21.11
N ALA A 106 -3.76 -19.43 -20.82
CA ALA A 106 -5.20 -19.30 -20.97
C ALA A 106 -5.61 -19.45 -22.44
N THR A 107 -6.38 -20.49 -22.76
CA THR A 107 -6.81 -20.82 -24.14
C THR A 107 -8.27 -20.47 -24.42
N GLY A 108 -9.09 -20.32 -23.37
CA GLY A 108 -10.51 -20.00 -23.50
C GLY A 108 -11.04 -19.05 -22.42
N PHE A 109 -12.31 -18.66 -22.59
CA PHE A 109 -13.01 -17.78 -21.63
C PHE A 109 -13.14 -18.42 -20.23
N GLY A 110 -13.29 -19.75 -20.16
CA GLY A 110 -13.34 -20.48 -18.89
C GLY A 110 -12.06 -20.31 -18.09
N ASP A 111 -10.91 -20.51 -18.73
CA ASP A 111 -9.58 -20.32 -18.12
C ASP A 111 -9.39 -18.87 -17.67
N ALA A 112 -9.74 -17.90 -18.53
CA ALA A 112 -9.62 -16.48 -18.21
C ALA A 112 -10.51 -16.08 -17.02
N LYS A 113 -11.74 -16.59 -16.94
CA LYS A 113 -12.64 -16.37 -15.81
C LYS A 113 -12.08 -16.96 -14.52
N TYR A 114 -11.57 -18.19 -14.58
CA TYR A 114 -10.97 -18.86 -13.43
C TYR A 114 -9.74 -18.10 -12.91
N ILE A 115 -8.81 -17.75 -13.80
CA ILE A 115 -7.61 -16.97 -13.47
C ILE A 115 -8.00 -15.61 -12.88
N CYS A 116 -8.99 -14.94 -13.46
CA CYS A 116 -9.48 -13.65 -12.96
C CYS A 116 -9.99 -13.76 -11.52
N LEU A 117 -10.87 -14.73 -11.24
CA LEU A 117 -11.41 -14.94 -9.88
C LEU A 117 -10.32 -15.29 -8.87
N LEU A 118 -9.38 -16.16 -9.25
CA LEU A 118 -8.30 -16.59 -8.39
C LEU A 118 -7.31 -15.45 -8.09
N GLU A 119 -6.88 -14.72 -9.11
CA GLU A 119 -5.97 -13.58 -8.94
C GLU A 119 -6.64 -12.43 -8.19
N SER A 120 -7.91 -12.16 -8.45
CA SER A 120 -8.71 -11.19 -7.70
C SER A 120 -8.77 -11.54 -6.21
N SER A 121 -9.07 -12.80 -5.88
CA SER A 121 -9.12 -13.26 -4.50
C SER A 121 -7.77 -13.07 -3.78
N LYS A 122 -6.67 -13.46 -4.42
CA LYS A 122 -5.31 -13.28 -3.87
C LYS A 122 -4.95 -11.80 -3.71
N LEU A 123 -5.35 -10.95 -4.65
CA LEU A 123 -5.12 -9.51 -4.59
C LEU A 123 -5.87 -8.89 -3.41
N TRP A 124 -7.18 -9.11 -3.31
CA TRP A 124 -8.04 -8.47 -2.32
C TRP A 124 -7.79 -8.96 -0.88
N ALA A 125 -7.28 -10.18 -0.71
CA ALA A 125 -6.80 -10.67 0.59
C ALA A 125 -5.71 -9.76 1.18
N ILE A 126 -4.87 -9.15 0.33
CA ILE A 126 -3.81 -8.21 0.74
C ILE A 126 -4.31 -6.76 0.66
N ALA A 127 -4.93 -6.38 -0.46
CA ALA A 127 -5.34 -5.01 -0.73
C ALA A 127 -6.44 -4.52 0.22
N GLY A 128 -7.42 -5.37 0.55
CA GLY A 128 -8.59 -4.99 1.36
C GLY A 128 -8.23 -4.41 2.72
N PRO A 129 -7.50 -5.14 3.59
CA PRO A 129 -7.11 -4.64 4.91
C PRO A 129 -6.21 -3.39 4.84
N ILE A 130 -5.28 -3.35 3.88
CA ILE A 130 -4.37 -2.22 3.69
C ILE A 130 -5.16 -0.97 3.26
N ALA A 131 -5.97 -1.08 2.22
CA ALA A 131 -6.80 0.00 1.71
C ALA A 131 -7.75 0.51 2.80
N PHE A 132 -8.41 -0.37 3.54
CA PHE A 132 -9.32 0.03 4.62
C PHE A 132 -8.62 0.84 5.71
N ASN A 133 -7.44 0.39 6.16
CA ASN A 133 -6.66 1.16 7.13
C ASN A 133 -6.26 2.53 6.58
N ILE A 134 -5.75 2.60 5.34
CA ILE A 134 -5.34 3.87 4.73
C ILE A 134 -6.54 4.81 4.55
N LEU A 135 -7.69 4.30 4.12
CA LEU A 135 -8.95 5.05 4.02
C LEU A 135 -9.39 5.61 5.37
N CYS A 136 -9.29 4.85 6.45
CA CYS A 136 -9.61 5.34 7.79
C CYS A 136 -8.69 6.49 8.22
N ASN A 137 -7.38 6.35 7.98
CA ASN A 137 -6.40 7.40 8.28
C ASN A 137 -6.64 8.66 7.44
N TYR A 138 -6.96 8.50 6.15
CA TYR A 138 -7.32 9.62 5.28
C TYR A 138 -8.63 10.29 5.71
N GLY A 139 -9.58 9.50 6.22
CA GLY A 139 -10.85 9.99 6.75
C GLY A 139 -10.68 11.02 7.86
N VAL A 140 -9.66 10.90 8.71
CA VAL A 140 -9.32 11.91 9.72
C VAL A 140 -9.02 13.26 9.06
N ASN A 141 -8.21 13.27 8.00
CA ASN A 141 -7.90 14.49 7.24
C ASN A 141 -9.13 15.04 6.49
N SER A 142 -9.90 14.15 5.85
CA SER A 142 -11.10 14.55 5.09
C SER A 142 -12.18 15.15 5.97
N LEU A 143 -12.48 14.51 7.11
CA LEU A 143 -13.50 15.00 8.03
C LEU A 143 -13.09 16.33 8.67
N THR A 144 -11.80 16.54 8.94
CA THR A 144 -11.30 17.85 9.37
C THR A 144 -11.66 18.94 8.34
N ASN A 145 -11.42 18.69 7.04
CA ASN A 145 -11.82 19.63 5.98
C ASN A 145 -13.34 19.82 5.90
N ILE A 146 -14.12 18.75 6.04
CA ILE A 146 -15.59 18.80 6.02
C ILE A 146 -16.14 19.66 7.16
N PHE A 147 -15.68 19.44 8.40
CA PHE A 147 -16.14 20.22 9.55
C PHE A 147 -15.71 21.68 9.45
N VAL A 148 -14.47 21.94 9.02
CA VAL A 148 -13.97 23.31 8.83
C VAL A 148 -14.73 24.03 7.71
N GLY A 149 -15.12 23.33 6.64
CA GLY A 149 -15.92 23.93 5.56
C GLY A 149 -17.29 24.45 5.98
N HIS A 150 -17.83 23.95 7.09
CA HIS A 150 -19.05 24.49 7.70
C HIS A 150 -18.80 25.70 8.61
N ILE A 151 -17.55 26.01 8.95
CA ILE A 151 -17.18 27.24 9.66
C ILE A 151 -17.20 28.41 8.66
N GLY A 152 -16.58 28.23 7.49
CA GLY A 152 -16.59 29.23 6.42
C GLY A 152 -15.70 28.87 5.22
N ASP A 153 -15.92 29.57 4.10
CA ASP A 153 -15.22 29.32 2.83
C ASP A 153 -13.73 29.76 2.89
N ILE A 154 -13.40 30.78 3.70
CA ILE A 154 -12.01 31.24 3.92
C ILE A 154 -11.27 30.22 4.79
N GLU A 155 -11.91 29.76 5.86
CA GLU A 155 -11.42 28.73 6.77
C GLU A 155 -11.13 27.42 6.01
N LEU A 156 -12.07 26.98 5.16
CA LEU A 156 -11.88 25.82 4.29
C LEU A 156 -10.66 25.97 3.40
N SER A 157 -10.53 27.11 2.72
CA SER A 157 -9.40 27.37 1.82
C SER A 157 -8.07 27.39 2.57
N ALA A 158 -8.05 27.99 3.76
CA ALA A 158 -6.86 28.08 4.60
C ALA A 158 -6.41 26.71 5.13
N VAL A 159 -7.34 25.92 5.68
CA VAL A 159 -7.04 24.56 6.19
C VAL A 159 -6.68 23.62 5.04
N ALA A 160 -7.37 23.71 3.91
CA ALA A 160 -7.04 22.90 2.74
C ALA A 160 -5.64 23.22 2.21
N ILE A 161 -5.22 24.49 2.14
CA ILE A 161 -3.85 24.85 1.78
C ILE A 161 -2.86 24.35 2.83
N SER A 162 -3.15 24.56 4.12
CA SER A 162 -2.26 24.10 5.19
C SER A 162 -2.01 22.59 5.11
N LEU A 163 -3.09 21.80 5.02
CA LEU A 163 -3.01 20.35 4.99
C LEU A 163 -2.52 19.81 3.65
N SER A 164 -2.99 20.35 2.53
CA SER A 164 -2.67 19.81 1.19
C SER A 164 -1.37 20.35 0.61
N VAL A 165 -0.85 21.48 1.11
CA VAL A 165 0.42 22.07 0.66
C VAL A 165 1.51 21.90 1.71
N ILE A 166 1.32 22.33 2.95
CA ILE A 166 2.42 22.25 3.94
C ILE A 166 2.50 20.85 4.55
N ALA A 167 1.38 20.33 5.06
CA ALA A 167 1.38 19.03 5.71
C ALA A 167 1.64 17.89 4.71
N ASN A 168 1.03 17.96 3.53
CA ASN A 168 1.22 16.95 2.48
C ASN A 168 2.66 16.91 1.92
N PHE A 169 3.38 18.05 1.92
CA PHE A 169 4.82 18.08 1.58
C PHE A 169 5.60 17.16 2.52
N SER A 170 5.35 17.33 3.82
CA SER A 170 6.04 16.61 4.89
C SER A 170 5.58 15.16 4.97
N PHE A 171 4.28 14.92 4.77
CA PHE A 171 3.71 13.58 4.67
C PHE A 171 4.37 12.77 3.56
N GLY A 172 4.47 13.32 2.34
CA GLY A 172 5.12 12.63 1.22
C GLY A 172 6.59 12.28 1.51
N PHE A 173 7.33 13.23 2.09
CA PHE A 173 8.73 13.03 2.46
C PHE A 173 8.89 11.95 3.53
N LEU A 174 8.13 12.04 4.63
CA LEU A 174 8.19 11.09 5.75
C LEU A 174 7.67 9.70 5.35
N LEU A 175 6.60 9.62 4.55
CA LEU A 175 6.06 8.37 4.03
C LEU A 175 7.10 7.66 3.16
N GLY A 176 7.76 8.40 2.26
CA GLY A 176 8.78 7.81 1.41
C GLY A 176 10.07 7.47 2.13
N MET A 177 10.47 8.20 3.18
CA MET A 177 11.53 7.73 4.08
C MET A 177 11.13 6.45 4.83
N GLY A 178 9.86 6.35 5.25
CA GLY A 178 9.30 5.18 5.91
C GLY A 178 9.19 3.95 5.01
N SER A 179 9.04 4.10 3.69
CA SER A 179 8.91 2.96 2.77
C SER A 179 10.20 2.13 2.65
N ALA A 180 11.38 2.71 2.90
CA ALA A 180 12.61 1.94 3.00
C ALA A 180 12.55 0.86 4.09
N LEU A 181 11.81 1.13 5.18
CA LEU A 181 11.59 0.16 6.25
C LEU A 181 10.71 -1.02 5.80
N GLU A 182 9.78 -0.79 4.88
CA GLU A 182 8.92 -1.85 4.34
C GLU A 182 9.76 -2.93 3.63
N THR A 183 10.71 -2.51 2.79
CA THR A 183 11.64 -3.43 2.13
C THR A 183 12.50 -4.17 3.14
N LEU A 184 13.12 -3.47 4.09
CA LEU A 184 14.05 -4.07 5.04
C LEU A 184 13.35 -5.00 6.05
N CYS A 185 12.19 -4.62 6.57
CA CYS A 185 11.38 -5.48 7.44
C CYS A 185 10.81 -6.66 6.68
N GLY A 186 10.34 -6.48 5.44
CA GLY A 186 9.85 -7.58 4.61
C GLY A 186 10.93 -8.61 4.31
N GLN A 187 12.13 -8.17 3.94
CA GLN A 187 13.29 -9.05 3.72
C GLN A 187 13.73 -9.77 5.00
N ALA A 188 13.84 -9.06 6.12
CA ALA A 188 14.23 -9.65 7.39
C ALA A 188 13.19 -10.65 7.91
N PHE A 189 11.90 -10.36 7.74
CA PHE A 189 10.81 -11.28 8.09
C PHE A 189 10.84 -12.54 7.24
N GLY A 190 11.00 -12.40 5.90
CA GLY A 190 11.13 -13.54 4.98
C GLY A 190 12.38 -14.40 5.25
N ALA A 191 13.46 -13.81 5.76
CA ALA A 191 14.67 -14.52 6.18
C ALA A 191 14.56 -15.16 7.59
N GLY A 192 13.39 -15.08 8.24
CA GLY A 192 13.19 -15.57 9.61
C GLY A 192 13.87 -14.74 10.70
N GLN A 193 14.47 -13.60 10.36
CA GLN A 193 15.18 -12.69 11.28
C GLN A 193 14.20 -11.70 11.93
N VAL A 194 13.13 -12.22 12.52
CA VAL A 194 12.01 -11.41 13.03
C VAL A 194 12.46 -10.41 14.10
N ASP A 195 13.46 -10.76 14.90
CA ASP A 195 14.04 -9.90 15.95
C ASP A 195 14.62 -8.57 15.43
N LEU A 196 15.05 -8.54 14.16
CA LEU A 196 15.67 -7.36 13.57
C LEU A 196 14.65 -6.28 13.18
N LEU A 197 13.36 -6.67 13.02
CA LEU A 197 12.28 -5.75 12.68
C LEU A 197 12.15 -4.64 13.74
N GLY A 198 12.21 -4.99 15.03
CA GLY A 198 12.10 -4.02 16.12
C GLY A 198 13.26 -3.02 16.12
N VAL A 199 14.46 -3.48 15.76
CA VAL A 199 15.66 -2.62 15.64
C VAL A 199 15.53 -1.67 14.45
N TYR A 200 15.07 -2.17 13.30
CA TYR A 200 14.84 -1.33 12.13
C TYR A 200 13.73 -0.30 12.37
N MET A 201 12.66 -0.67 13.06
CA MET A 201 11.60 0.26 13.46
C MET A 201 12.15 1.39 14.34
N GLN A 202 12.94 1.07 15.37
CA GLN A 202 13.57 2.07 16.24
C GLN A 202 14.53 2.98 15.48
N ARG A 203 15.35 2.41 14.58
CA ARG A 203 16.24 3.19 13.72
C ARG A 203 15.46 4.18 12.85
N SER A 204 14.36 3.71 12.28
CA SER A 204 13.47 4.53 11.46
C SER A 204 12.79 5.62 12.29
N TRP A 205 12.33 5.36 13.53
CA TRP A 205 11.82 6.39 14.43
C TRP A 205 12.84 7.53 14.63
N ILE A 206 14.11 7.19 14.89
CA ILE A 206 15.18 8.19 15.07
C ILE A 206 15.35 9.03 13.80
N ILE A 207 15.44 8.38 12.64
CA ILE A 207 15.66 9.05 11.36
C ILE A 207 14.49 9.97 11.01
N LEU A 208 13.25 9.49 11.13
CA LEU A 208 12.07 10.29 10.79
C LEU A 208 11.86 11.42 11.80
N PHE A 209 12.16 11.22 13.09
CA PHE A 209 12.09 12.29 14.08
C PHE A 209 13.07 13.42 13.75
N VAL A 210 14.31 13.07 13.38
CA VAL A 210 15.30 14.06 12.92
C VAL A 210 14.84 14.74 11.63
N ALA A 211 14.24 14.00 10.69
CA ALA A 211 13.65 14.59 9.48
C ALA A 211 12.53 15.60 9.81
N CYS A 212 11.67 15.32 10.79
CA CYS A 212 10.67 16.26 11.28
C CYS A 212 11.29 17.57 11.80
N LEU A 213 12.45 17.52 12.46
CA LEU A 213 13.17 18.73 12.89
C LEU A 213 13.64 19.57 11.70
N PHE A 214 14.10 18.94 10.61
CA PHE A 214 14.48 19.65 9.38
C PHE A 214 13.27 20.22 8.62
N LEU A 215 12.10 19.59 8.74
CA LEU A 215 10.85 20.06 8.13
C LEU A 215 10.15 21.14 8.98
N LEU A 216 10.46 21.25 10.27
CA LEU A 216 9.83 22.20 11.20
C LEU A 216 9.85 23.66 10.73
N PRO A 217 10.94 24.21 10.14
CA PRO A 217 10.94 25.57 9.60
C PRO A 217 9.84 25.81 8.56
N LEU A 218 9.46 24.80 7.75
CA LEU A 218 8.38 24.92 6.78
C LEU A 218 7.03 25.21 7.45
N TYR A 219 6.80 24.65 8.64
CA TYR A 219 5.57 24.89 9.41
C TYR A 219 5.60 26.25 10.10
N VAL A 220 6.71 26.57 10.76
CA VAL A 220 6.88 27.83 11.50
C VAL A 220 6.79 29.03 10.55
N PHE A 221 7.36 28.92 9.37
CA PHE A 221 7.34 29.97 8.34
C PHE A 221 6.24 29.76 7.29
N ALA A 222 5.18 29.00 7.61
CA ALA A 222 4.11 28.72 6.64
C ALA A 222 3.44 30.00 6.10
N THR A 223 3.12 30.99 6.94
CA THR A 223 2.53 32.26 6.46
C THR A 223 3.42 32.99 5.44
N PRO A 224 4.68 33.34 5.74
CA PRO A 224 5.53 34.01 4.76
C PRO A 224 5.82 33.15 3.53
N VAL A 225 5.95 31.83 3.67
CA VAL A 225 6.09 30.91 2.53
C VAL A 225 4.85 30.97 1.63
N LEU A 226 3.64 30.90 2.20
CA LEU A 226 2.40 30.97 1.42
C LEU A 226 2.22 32.34 0.76
N LYS A 227 2.57 33.44 1.44
CA LYS A 227 2.56 34.79 0.83
C LYS A 227 3.57 34.90 -0.31
N LEU A 228 4.75 34.29 -0.16
CA LEU A 228 5.77 34.23 -1.22
C LEU A 228 5.28 33.41 -2.42
N LEU A 229 4.56 32.32 -2.16
CA LEU A 229 3.82 31.53 -3.15
C LEU A 229 2.51 32.21 -3.60
N GLY A 230 2.44 33.54 -3.52
CA GLY A 230 1.37 34.38 -4.07
C GLY A 230 -0.03 34.17 -3.47
N GLN A 231 -0.17 33.50 -2.33
CA GLN A 231 -1.46 33.36 -1.66
C GLN A 231 -1.95 34.70 -1.10
N ARG A 232 -3.26 34.91 -1.13
CA ARG A 232 -3.91 36.08 -0.52
C ARG A 232 -3.61 36.14 0.98
N SER A 233 -3.38 37.35 1.50
CA SER A 233 -2.82 37.53 2.85
C SER A 233 -3.70 36.98 3.97
N ASP A 234 -5.02 37.14 3.87
CA ASP A 234 -5.99 36.61 4.84
C ASP A 234 -6.02 35.06 4.86
N ILE A 235 -5.94 34.42 3.68
CA ILE A 235 -5.84 32.95 3.57
C ILE A 235 -4.49 32.47 4.12
N ALA A 236 -3.39 33.12 3.75
CA ALA A 236 -2.04 32.72 4.14
C ALA A 236 -1.77 32.88 5.65
N GLU A 237 -2.33 33.91 6.28
CA GLU A 237 -2.23 34.12 7.73
C GLU A 237 -3.03 33.07 8.51
N LEU A 238 -4.24 32.75 8.04
CA LEU A 238 -5.07 31.73 8.67
C LEU A 238 -4.48 30.33 8.49
N ALA A 239 -4.02 30.02 7.28
CA ALA A 239 -3.35 28.76 6.95
C ALA A 239 -2.09 28.58 7.78
N GLY A 240 -1.24 29.59 7.91
CA GLY A 240 -0.02 29.48 8.71
C GLY A 240 -0.28 29.32 10.21
N LYS A 241 -1.31 30.00 10.77
CA LYS A 241 -1.74 29.75 12.15
C LYS A 241 -2.18 28.31 12.36
N PHE A 242 -3.00 27.77 11.46
CA PHE A 242 -3.44 26.37 11.52
C PHE A 242 -2.26 25.41 11.36
N THR A 243 -1.33 25.68 10.42
CA THR A 243 -0.12 24.88 10.20
C THR A 243 0.71 24.77 11.48
N ILE A 244 0.95 25.87 12.19
CA ILE A 244 1.70 25.85 13.45
C ILE A 244 1.01 24.97 14.50
N GLN A 245 -0.33 24.99 14.54
CA GLN A 245 -1.08 24.20 15.50
C GLN A 245 -0.98 22.70 15.22
N VAL A 246 -0.88 22.27 13.96
CA VAL A 246 -0.77 20.84 13.59
C VAL A 246 0.67 20.31 13.51
N ILE A 247 1.66 21.05 14.05
CA ILE A 247 3.04 20.54 14.21
C ILE A 247 3.08 19.21 14.99
N PRO A 248 2.33 19.00 16.08
CA PRO A 248 2.33 17.72 16.80
C PRO A 248 1.96 16.55 15.89
N GLN A 249 0.99 16.72 14.98
CA GLN A 249 0.64 15.69 14.01
C GLN A 249 1.82 15.29 13.13
N MET A 250 2.64 16.23 12.65
CA MET A 250 3.85 15.91 11.88
C MET A 250 4.79 14.97 12.65
N PHE A 251 5.03 15.23 13.94
CA PHE A 251 5.86 14.35 14.77
C PHE A 251 5.23 12.98 15.02
N SER A 252 3.90 12.90 15.09
CA SER A 252 3.22 11.61 15.21
C SER A 252 3.49 10.68 14.00
N LEU A 253 3.70 11.24 12.79
CA LEU A 253 4.02 10.47 11.59
C LEU A 253 5.38 9.76 11.70
N ALA A 254 6.34 10.37 12.39
CA ALA A 254 7.64 9.76 12.62
C ALA A 254 7.56 8.48 13.46
N ILE A 255 6.52 8.33 14.27
CA ILE A 255 6.24 7.12 15.04
C ILE A 255 5.28 6.20 14.29
N ASN A 256 4.23 6.75 13.70
CA ASN A 256 3.19 6.01 13.00
C ASN A 256 3.76 5.21 11.81
N PHE A 257 4.46 5.85 10.87
CA PHE A 257 4.91 5.14 9.67
C PHE A 257 5.81 3.94 9.97
N PRO A 258 6.84 4.06 10.84
CA PRO A 258 7.69 2.90 11.10
C PRO A 258 6.96 1.77 11.82
N THR A 259 6.07 2.10 12.76
CA THR A 259 5.27 1.11 13.51
C THR A 259 4.27 0.42 12.60
N GLN A 260 3.65 1.18 11.69
CA GLN A 260 2.77 0.65 10.66
C GLN A 260 3.52 -0.34 9.76
N LYS A 261 4.72 0.00 9.28
CA LYS A 261 5.53 -0.91 8.43
C LYS A 261 6.00 -2.15 9.17
N PHE A 262 6.35 -2.03 10.46
CA PHE A 262 6.65 -3.17 11.32
C PHE A 262 5.50 -4.17 11.41
N LEU A 263 4.26 -3.68 11.58
CA LEU A 263 3.07 -4.52 11.64
C LEU A 263 2.66 -5.07 10.27
N GLN A 264 2.81 -4.28 9.20
CA GLN A 264 2.53 -4.71 7.83
C GLN A 264 3.47 -5.84 7.38
N ALA A 265 4.76 -5.75 7.69
CA ALA A 265 5.75 -6.77 7.32
C ALA A 265 5.45 -8.15 7.94
N GLN A 266 4.73 -8.19 9.06
CA GLN A 266 4.34 -9.42 9.77
C GLN A 266 2.89 -9.84 9.46
N SER A 267 2.27 -9.26 8.43
CA SER A 267 0.87 -9.52 8.06
C SER A 267 -0.14 -9.21 9.17
N LYS A 268 0.22 -8.40 10.18
CA LYS A 268 -0.67 -7.98 11.29
C LYS A 268 -1.55 -6.78 10.90
N VAL A 269 -2.03 -6.76 9.66
CA VAL A 269 -2.76 -5.64 9.04
C VAL A 269 -4.17 -5.44 9.61
N GLY A 270 -4.80 -6.49 10.14
CA GLY A 270 -6.13 -6.39 10.75
C GLY A 270 -6.16 -5.48 11.98
N VAL A 271 -5.08 -5.43 12.75
CA VAL A 271 -4.95 -4.55 13.93
C VAL A 271 -4.89 -3.09 13.51
N LEU A 272 -4.12 -2.80 12.45
CA LEU A 272 -4.05 -1.46 11.88
C LEU A 272 -5.44 -0.99 11.42
N ALA A 273 -6.19 -1.85 10.73
CA ALA A 273 -7.55 -1.58 10.31
C ALA A 273 -8.48 -1.21 11.49
N TRP A 274 -8.45 -1.97 12.58
CA TRP A 274 -9.25 -1.67 13.77
C TRP A 274 -8.83 -0.37 14.47
N ILE A 275 -7.53 -0.13 14.62
CA ILE A 275 -7.02 1.13 15.18
C ILE A 275 -7.48 2.31 14.32
N GLY A 276 -7.34 2.22 13.00
CA GLY A 276 -7.79 3.24 12.07
C GLY A 276 -9.29 3.52 12.18
N LEU A 277 -10.12 2.48 12.23
CA LEU A 277 -11.57 2.62 12.35
C LEU A 277 -11.98 3.29 13.67
N VAL A 278 -11.43 2.84 14.79
CA VAL A 278 -11.71 3.43 16.12
C VAL A 278 -11.23 4.88 16.17
N ALA A 279 -10.06 5.17 15.61
CA ALA A 279 -9.54 6.52 15.54
C ALA A 279 -10.44 7.44 14.69
N LEU A 280 -10.96 6.96 13.56
CA LEU A 280 -11.88 7.72 12.70
C LEU A 280 -13.19 8.06 13.43
N ILE A 281 -13.82 7.07 14.08
CA ILE A 281 -15.07 7.26 14.83
C ILE A 281 -14.84 8.26 15.98
N THR A 282 -13.74 8.08 16.71
CA THR A 282 -13.36 8.97 17.82
C THR A 282 -13.10 10.38 17.30
N HIS A 283 -12.44 10.52 16.15
CA HIS A 283 -12.15 11.81 15.52
C HIS A 283 -13.42 12.59 15.17
N ILE A 284 -14.45 11.93 14.62
CA ILE A 284 -15.77 12.55 14.37
C ILE A 284 -16.36 13.12 15.66
N GLY A 285 -16.32 12.33 16.74
CA GLY A 285 -16.83 12.75 18.05
C GLY A 285 -16.07 13.97 18.60
N ILE A 286 -14.74 13.96 18.51
CA ILE A 286 -13.89 15.07 18.97
C ILE A 286 -14.11 16.32 18.12
N LEU A 287 -14.19 16.20 16.79
CA LEU A 287 -14.48 17.34 15.90
C LEU A 287 -15.82 17.98 16.25
N TYR A 288 -16.88 17.17 16.41
CA TYR A 288 -18.19 17.67 16.82
C TYR A 288 -18.13 18.38 18.18
N LEU A 289 -17.45 17.78 19.16
CA LEU A 289 -17.31 18.39 20.49
C LEU A 289 -16.58 19.74 20.41
N PHE A 290 -15.41 19.79 19.76
CA PHE A 290 -14.57 20.98 19.78
C PHE A 290 -15.09 22.11 18.88
N ILE A 291 -15.66 21.78 17.73
CA ILE A 291 -16.15 22.78 16.77
C ILE A 291 -17.60 23.15 17.05
N ASN A 292 -18.50 22.18 17.25
CA ASN A 292 -19.93 22.45 17.36
C ASN A 292 -20.38 22.74 18.80
N VAL A 293 -19.82 22.07 19.81
CA VAL A 293 -20.21 22.26 21.21
C VAL A 293 -19.37 23.35 21.89
N PHE A 294 -18.04 23.21 21.90
CA PHE A 294 -17.13 24.15 22.57
C PHE A 294 -16.86 25.42 21.75
N LYS A 295 -17.17 25.43 20.46
CA LYS A 295 -17.00 26.57 19.55
C LYS A 295 -15.55 27.08 19.47
N TRP A 296 -14.57 26.19 19.54
CA TRP A 296 -13.14 26.55 19.42
C TRP A 296 -12.69 26.84 17.99
N GLY A 297 -13.59 26.72 17.00
CA GLY A 297 -13.31 27.03 15.60
C GLY A 297 -12.14 26.21 15.04
N LEU A 298 -11.23 26.87 14.32
CA LEU A 298 -10.06 26.24 13.72
C LEU A 298 -9.09 25.61 14.74
N ALA A 299 -8.96 26.20 15.92
CA ALA A 299 -8.12 25.61 16.97
C ALA A 299 -8.67 24.27 17.45
N GLY A 300 -10.01 24.17 17.54
CA GLY A 300 -10.68 22.91 17.81
C GLY A 300 -10.39 21.84 16.75
N ALA A 301 -10.40 22.22 15.47
CA ALA A 301 -10.06 21.33 14.37
C ALA A 301 -8.60 20.83 14.44
N ALA A 302 -7.65 21.73 14.70
CA ALA A 302 -6.23 21.37 14.81
C ALA A 302 -5.96 20.42 15.99
N ILE A 303 -6.51 20.72 17.17
CA ILE A 303 -6.35 19.87 18.36
C ILE A 303 -6.98 18.50 18.13
N ALA A 304 -8.16 18.43 17.51
CA ALA A 304 -8.79 17.16 17.16
C ALA A 304 -7.92 16.32 16.22
N TYR A 305 -7.28 16.97 15.25
CA TYR A 305 -6.36 16.35 14.31
C TYR A 305 -5.12 15.79 15.00
N ASP A 306 -4.48 16.56 15.89
CA ASP A 306 -3.32 16.13 16.66
C ASP A 306 -3.64 14.96 17.61
N ILE A 307 -4.77 15.04 18.34
CA ILE A 307 -5.19 13.97 19.26
C ILE A 307 -5.41 12.66 18.50
N SER A 308 -6.09 12.70 17.35
CA SER A 308 -6.32 11.51 16.56
C SER A 308 -5.03 10.93 15.98
N ALA A 309 -4.13 11.78 15.48
CA ALA A 309 -2.88 11.32 14.90
C ALA A 309 -1.94 10.67 15.93
N TRP A 310 -1.79 11.30 17.10
CA TRP A 310 -1.06 10.69 18.22
C TRP A 310 -1.77 9.47 18.79
N GLY A 311 -3.11 9.49 18.88
CA GLY A 311 -3.90 8.34 19.29
C GLY A 311 -3.63 7.10 18.44
N ILE A 312 -3.56 7.26 17.12
CA ILE A 312 -3.20 6.18 16.19
C ILE A 312 -1.76 5.72 16.44
N ALA A 313 -0.79 6.65 16.48
CA ALA A 313 0.62 6.31 16.66
C ALA A 313 0.87 5.56 17.98
N LEU A 314 0.30 6.05 19.08
CA LEU A 314 0.44 5.45 20.40
C LEU A 314 -0.29 4.10 20.49
N ALA A 315 -1.50 3.97 19.92
CA ALA A 315 -2.21 2.69 19.90
C ALA A 315 -1.40 1.61 19.17
N GLN A 316 -0.76 1.95 18.05
CA GLN A 316 0.12 1.02 17.35
C GLN A 316 1.34 0.62 18.20
N VAL A 317 1.99 1.58 18.87
CA VAL A 317 3.15 1.30 19.76
C VAL A 317 2.73 0.43 20.94
N VAL A 318 1.60 0.73 21.59
CA VAL A 318 1.06 -0.06 22.70
C VAL A 318 0.79 -1.50 22.26
N TYR A 319 0.23 -1.70 21.06
CA TYR A 319 0.02 -3.03 20.52
C TYR A 319 1.35 -3.76 20.27
N VAL A 320 2.34 -3.09 19.66
CA VAL A 320 3.67 -3.68 19.40
C VAL A 320 4.37 -4.08 20.69
N VAL A 321 4.34 -3.24 21.73
CA VAL A 321 5.03 -3.50 22.99
C VAL A 321 4.28 -4.52 23.87
N GLY A 322 2.94 -4.50 23.86
CA GLY A 322 2.12 -5.27 24.79
C GLY A 322 1.58 -6.59 24.25
N TRP A 323 1.23 -6.66 22.96
CA TRP A 323 0.53 -7.81 22.36
C TRP A 323 1.28 -8.49 21.23
N CYS A 324 2.20 -7.79 20.55
CA CYS A 324 3.03 -8.38 19.52
C CYS A 324 4.19 -9.16 20.18
N LYS A 325 4.05 -10.48 20.22
CA LYS A 325 5.06 -11.37 20.83
C LYS A 325 6.33 -11.52 19.97
N ASP A 326 6.22 -11.20 18.68
CA ASP A 326 7.27 -11.40 17.69
C ASP A 326 7.89 -10.05 17.29
N GLY A 327 9.21 -10.04 17.12
CA GLY A 327 9.97 -8.94 16.53
C GLY A 327 10.25 -7.72 17.41
N TRP A 328 9.52 -7.52 18.51
CA TRP A 328 9.85 -6.50 19.52
C TRP A 328 10.50 -7.12 20.77
N ARG A 329 11.77 -6.74 21.04
CA ARG A 329 12.52 -7.18 22.24
C ARG A 329 12.89 -6.03 23.18
N GLY A 330 12.23 -4.87 23.04
CA GLY A 330 12.57 -3.65 23.76
C GLY A 330 13.57 -2.76 23.02
N LEU A 331 13.95 -1.65 23.67
CA LEU A 331 14.88 -0.67 23.11
C LEU A 331 16.28 -1.25 22.95
N SER A 332 16.93 -0.98 21.82
CA SER A 332 18.24 -1.54 21.48
C SER A 332 19.17 -0.48 20.90
N TRP A 333 20.41 -0.45 21.39
CA TRP A 333 21.49 0.38 20.84
C TRP A 333 21.84 0.02 19.40
N LEU A 334 21.46 -1.17 18.92
CA LEU A 334 21.65 -1.58 17.53
C LEU A 334 20.87 -0.69 16.54
N ALA A 335 19.87 0.05 17.01
CA ALA A 335 19.16 1.05 16.22
C ALA A 335 20.10 2.12 15.66
N PHE A 336 21.17 2.47 16.38
CA PHE A 336 22.14 3.50 15.97
C PHE A 336 23.24 2.97 15.03
N LYS A 337 23.39 1.66 14.90
CA LYS A 337 24.40 1.05 14.05
C LYS A 337 24.05 1.24 12.56
N ASP A 338 25.04 1.61 11.75
CA ASP A 338 24.95 1.78 10.29
C ASP A 338 23.80 2.71 9.84
N ILE A 339 23.47 3.72 10.66
CA ILE A 339 22.34 4.62 10.43
C ILE A 339 22.47 5.39 9.11
N TRP A 340 23.69 5.73 8.68
CA TRP A 340 23.92 6.50 7.46
C TRP A 340 23.51 5.76 6.19
N ALA A 341 23.76 4.45 6.11
CA ALA A 341 23.32 3.64 4.98
C ALA A 341 21.78 3.62 4.90
N PHE A 342 21.11 3.52 6.06
CA PHE A 342 19.65 3.57 6.16
C PHE A 342 19.11 4.95 5.76
N VAL A 343 19.75 6.04 6.18
CA VAL A 343 19.40 7.40 5.79
C VAL A 343 19.47 7.59 4.28
N ARG A 344 20.56 7.14 3.64
CA ARG A 344 20.72 7.24 2.18
C ARG A 344 19.61 6.50 1.44
N LEU A 345 19.26 5.30 1.89
CA LEU A 345 18.16 4.53 1.32
C LEU A 345 16.81 5.25 1.51
N SER A 346 16.56 5.75 2.71
CA SER A 346 15.32 6.46 3.05
C SER A 346 15.13 7.73 2.23
N ILE A 347 16.19 8.51 2.02
CA ILE A 347 16.14 9.74 1.21
C ILE A 347 15.85 9.40 -0.26
N ALA A 348 16.47 8.35 -0.81
CA ALA A 348 16.21 7.93 -2.19
C ALA A 348 14.74 7.55 -2.40
N SER A 349 14.15 6.78 -1.48
CA SER A 349 12.73 6.43 -1.50
C SER A 349 11.81 7.65 -1.32
N ALA A 350 12.20 8.60 -0.47
CA ALA A 350 11.47 9.85 -0.27
C ALA A 350 11.37 10.68 -1.54
N VAL A 351 12.48 10.88 -2.26
CA VAL A 351 12.51 11.70 -3.48
C VAL A 351 11.54 11.16 -4.54
N MET A 352 11.47 9.84 -4.71
CA MET A 352 10.59 9.22 -5.70
C MET A 352 9.12 9.50 -5.42
N LEU A 353 8.66 9.24 -4.20
CA LEU A 353 7.27 9.46 -3.80
C LEU A 353 6.91 10.94 -3.76
N CYS A 354 7.85 11.80 -3.36
CA CYS A 354 7.65 13.25 -3.39
C CYS A 354 7.40 13.79 -4.79
N LEU A 355 8.08 13.30 -5.83
CA LEU A 355 7.86 13.76 -7.21
C LEU A 355 6.43 13.48 -7.70
N GLU A 356 5.80 12.41 -7.23
CA GLU A 356 4.40 12.11 -7.58
C GLU A 356 3.42 12.98 -6.80
N ILE A 357 3.63 13.07 -5.48
CA ILE A 357 2.72 13.81 -4.59
C ILE A 357 2.79 15.31 -4.86
N TRP A 358 3.99 15.87 -5.03
CA TRP A 358 4.20 17.31 -5.22
C TRP A 358 3.67 17.81 -6.57
N TYR A 359 3.57 16.95 -7.57
CA TYR A 359 2.93 17.30 -8.82
C TYR A 359 1.48 17.76 -8.59
N PHE A 360 0.67 16.93 -7.90
CA PHE A 360 -0.69 17.31 -7.55
C PHE A 360 -0.77 18.49 -6.59
N MET A 361 0.19 18.66 -5.68
CA MET A 361 0.20 19.85 -4.80
C MET A 361 0.37 21.17 -5.56
N THR A 362 1.08 21.12 -6.68
CA THR A 362 1.31 22.32 -7.52
C THR A 362 0.00 22.88 -8.05
N ILE A 363 -1.04 22.05 -8.24
CA ILE A 363 -2.36 22.53 -8.68
C ILE A 363 -2.96 23.52 -7.68
N ILE A 364 -2.92 23.21 -6.38
CA ILE A 364 -3.51 24.03 -5.32
C ILE A 364 -2.75 25.35 -5.23
N VAL A 365 -1.42 25.29 -5.22
CA VAL A 365 -0.57 26.49 -5.16
C VAL A 365 -0.83 27.40 -6.36
N LEU A 366 -0.83 26.88 -7.58
CA LEU A 366 -1.09 27.68 -8.78
C LEU A 366 -2.51 28.27 -8.78
N THR A 367 -3.53 27.50 -8.38
CA THR A 367 -4.90 28.03 -8.33
C THR A 367 -5.09 29.17 -7.34
N GLY A 368 -4.29 29.24 -6.27
CA GLY A 368 -4.36 30.34 -5.31
C GLY A 368 -3.85 31.70 -5.84
N HIS A 369 -3.27 31.73 -7.05
CA HIS A 369 -2.86 32.97 -7.73
C HIS A 369 -3.92 33.51 -8.71
N LEU A 370 -5.07 32.86 -8.82
CA LEU A 370 -6.14 33.32 -9.72
C LEU A 370 -6.92 34.48 -9.07
N GLU A 371 -7.65 35.24 -9.90
CA GLU A 371 -8.36 36.46 -9.46
C GLU A 371 -9.38 36.22 -8.33
N ASP A 372 -9.99 35.03 -8.27
CA ASP A 372 -10.87 34.60 -7.17
C ASP A 372 -10.28 33.36 -6.46
N PRO A 373 -9.32 33.56 -5.54
CA PRO A 373 -8.60 32.44 -4.92
C PRO A 373 -9.46 31.68 -3.91
N ILE A 374 -10.48 32.29 -3.28
CA ILE A 374 -11.36 31.56 -2.34
C ILE A 374 -12.16 30.50 -3.12
N ILE A 375 -12.87 30.91 -4.16
CA ILE A 375 -13.72 29.97 -4.91
C ILE A 375 -12.84 28.98 -5.67
N ALA A 376 -11.73 29.43 -6.25
CA ALA A 376 -10.79 28.56 -6.97
C ALA A 376 -10.20 27.47 -6.06
N VAL A 377 -9.55 27.87 -4.96
CA VAL A 377 -8.89 26.94 -4.03
C VAL A 377 -9.92 26.09 -3.30
N GLY A 378 -11.01 26.69 -2.78
CA GLY A 378 -12.04 25.96 -2.05
C GLY A 378 -12.72 24.90 -2.91
N SER A 379 -13.14 25.25 -4.13
CA SER A 379 -13.78 24.27 -5.03
C SER A 379 -12.83 23.16 -5.49
N LEU A 380 -11.57 23.50 -5.78
CA LEU A 380 -10.54 22.51 -6.09
C LEU A 380 -10.26 21.59 -4.89
N SER A 381 -10.18 22.15 -3.69
CA SER A 381 -9.91 21.41 -2.45
C SER A 381 -11.00 20.40 -2.15
N ILE A 382 -12.27 20.76 -2.33
CA ILE A 382 -13.40 19.83 -2.21
C ILE A 382 -13.24 18.67 -3.20
N CYS A 383 -12.93 18.96 -4.46
CA CYS A 383 -12.74 17.91 -5.46
C CYS A 383 -11.51 17.03 -5.16
N MET A 384 -10.39 17.64 -4.74
CA MET A 384 -9.15 16.91 -4.41
C MET A 384 -9.30 16.08 -3.15
N ASN A 385 -10.13 16.50 -2.20
CA ASN A 385 -10.47 15.69 -1.04
C ASN A 385 -11.21 14.40 -1.45
N ILE A 386 -12.17 14.49 -2.37
CA ILE A 386 -12.87 13.33 -2.92
C ILE A 386 -11.92 12.45 -3.75
N ASN A 387 -11.07 13.05 -4.59
CA ASN A 387 -10.03 12.32 -5.32
C ASN A 387 -9.08 11.59 -4.36
N GLY A 388 -8.78 12.17 -3.19
CA GLY A 388 -7.92 11.54 -2.21
C GLY A 388 -8.53 10.27 -1.61
N TRP A 389 -9.84 10.21 -1.37
CA TRP A 389 -10.48 8.95 -0.92
C TRP A 389 -10.26 7.81 -1.90
N GLU A 390 -10.48 8.06 -3.19
CA GLU A 390 -10.21 7.08 -4.24
C GLU A 390 -8.71 6.78 -4.35
N GLY A 391 -7.85 7.80 -4.31
CA GLY A 391 -6.40 7.64 -4.36
C GLY A 391 -5.88 6.72 -3.25
N MET A 392 -6.44 6.80 -2.04
CA MET A 392 -6.06 5.95 -0.91
C MET A 392 -6.46 4.48 -1.09
N LEU A 393 -7.60 4.22 -1.75
CA LEU A 393 -7.98 2.87 -2.17
C LEU A 393 -6.92 2.32 -3.15
N PHE A 394 -6.52 3.11 -4.15
CA PHE A 394 -5.53 2.67 -5.14
C PHE A 394 -4.11 2.60 -4.62
N ILE A 395 -3.74 3.35 -3.58
CA ILE A 395 -2.48 3.14 -2.85
C ILE A 395 -2.48 1.77 -2.14
N GLY A 396 -3.61 1.34 -1.58
CA GLY A 396 -3.75 0.00 -1.03
C GLY A 396 -3.59 -1.10 -2.09
N ILE A 397 -4.20 -0.93 -3.26
CA ILE A 397 -4.05 -1.85 -4.40
C ILE A 397 -2.61 -1.84 -4.93
N ASN A 398 -1.97 -0.66 -5.02
CA ASN A 398 -0.56 -0.49 -5.41
C ASN A 398 0.36 -1.35 -4.53
N ALA A 399 0.22 -1.26 -3.20
CA ALA A 399 1.00 -2.07 -2.27
C ALA A 399 0.78 -3.58 -2.51
N ALA A 400 -0.47 -4.01 -2.70
CA ALA A 400 -0.80 -5.41 -2.92
C ALA A 400 -0.23 -5.96 -4.24
N ILE A 401 -0.38 -5.24 -5.36
CA ILE A 401 0.17 -5.69 -6.65
C ILE A 401 1.69 -5.71 -6.64
N SER A 402 2.34 -4.78 -5.94
CA SER A 402 3.80 -4.77 -5.78
C SER A 402 4.30 -6.05 -5.11
N VAL A 403 3.65 -6.46 -4.01
CA VAL A 403 3.95 -7.73 -3.31
C VAL A 403 3.69 -8.93 -4.22
N ARG A 404 2.53 -8.99 -4.88
CA ARG A 404 2.17 -10.11 -5.78
C ARG A 404 3.20 -10.25 -6.90
N VAL A 405 3.50 -9.19 -7.64
CA VAL A 405 4.47 -9.24 -8.75
C VAL A 405 5.86 -9.63 -8.27
N SER A 406 6.33 -9.06 -7.16
CA SER A 406 7.64 -9.40 -6.60
C SER A 406 7.74 -10.88 -6.22
N ASN A 407 6.71 -11.43 -5.58
CA ASN A 407 6.66 -12.83 -5.17
C ASN A 407 6.61 -13.79 -6.37
N GLU A 408 5.78 -13.52 -7.38
CA GLU A 408 5.68 -14.40 -8.55
C GLU A 408 6.95 -14.34 -9.41
N LEU A 409 7.59 -13.16 -9.55
CA LEU A 409 8.89 -13.03 -10.21
C LEU A 409 9.99 -13.78 -9.46
N GLY A 410 10.04 -13.67 -8.13
CA GLY A 410 11.00 -14.37 -7.28
C GLY A 410 10.80 -15.89 -7.24
N SER A 411 9.56 -16.36 -7.47
CA SER A 411 9.21 -17.79 -7.52
C SER A 411 9.40 -18.41 -8.89
N GLY A 412 9.81 -17.63 -9.90
CA GLY A 412 10.01 -18.14 -11.25
C GLY A 412 8.71 -18.35 -12.05
N HIS A 413 7.63 -17.64 -11.71
CA HIS A 413 6.31 -17.78 -12.33
C HIS A 413 5.96 -16.59 -13.26
N PRO A 414 6.47 -16.56 -14.51
CA PRO A 414 6.28 -15.43 -15.40
C PRO A 414 4.81 -15.24 -15.83
N ARG A 415 4.01 -16.31 -15.95
CA ARG A 415 2.60 -16.18 -16.35
C ARG A 415 1.73 -15.70 -15.19
N ALA A 416 1.97 -16.17 -13.96
CA ALA A 416 1.33 -15.62 -12.77
C ALA A 416 1.60 -14.13 -12.61
N ALA A 417 2.85 -13.69 -12.77
CA ALA A 417 3.20 -12.27 -12.75
C ALA A 417 2.46 -11.47 -13.85
N LYS A 418 2.36 -12.01 -15.06
CA LYS A 418 1.60 -11.36 -16.15
C LYS A 418 0.10 -11.27 -15.86
N TYR A 419 -0.51 -12.37 -15.43
CA TYR A 419 -1.96 -12.43 -15.21
C TYR A 419 -2.40 -11.57 -14.03
N CYS A 420 -1.63 -11.54 -12.93
CA CYS A 420 -1.97 -10.69 -11.79
C CYS A 420 -1.98 -9.20 -12.17
N VAL A 421 -1.04 -8.76 -13.02
CA VAL A 421 -1.01 -7.37 -13.54
C VAL A 421 -2.21 -7.07 -14.42
N ILE A 422 -2.54 -7.96 -15.36
CA ILE A 422 -3.68 -7.76 -16.26
C ILE A 422 -4.99 -7.67 -15.47
N VAL A 423 -5.24 -8.63 -14.57
CA VAL A 423 -6.45 -8.67 -13.74
C VAL A 423 -6.57 -7.40 -12.89
N THR A 424 -5.50 -7.02 -12.20
CA THR A 424 -5.50 -5.83 -11.34
C THR A 424 -5.72 -4.53 -12.13
N CYS A 425 -5.10 -4.37 -13.30
CA CYS A 425 -5.33 -3.21 -14.16
C CYS A 425 -6.78 -3.11 -14.64
N VAL A 426 -7.40 -4.24 -15.00
CA VAL A 426 -8.81 -4.28 -15.44
C VAL A 426 -9.75 -3.96 -14.27
N GLU A 427 -9.57 -4.59 -13.11
CA GLU A 427 -10.38 -4.30 -11.92
C GLU A 427 -10.25 -2.84 -11.49
N SER A 428 -9.02 -2.32 -11.50
CA SER A 428 -8.75 -0.94 -11.15
C SER A 428 -9.49 0.04 -12.06
N LEU A 429 -9.41 -0.17 -13.38
CA LEU A 429 -10.13 0.65 -14.36
C LEU A 429 -11.66 0.58 -14.15
N LEU A 430 -12.20 -0.60 -13.85
CA LEU A 430 -13.64 -0.76 -13.56
C LEU A 430 -14.06 0.02 -12.31
N ILE A 431 -13.25 -0.01 -11.25
CA ILE A 431 -13.47 0.76 -10.03
C ILE A 431 -13.39 2.26 -10.32
N GLY A 432 -12.37 2.72 -11.05
CA GLY A 432 -12.22 4.13 -11.43
C GLY A 432 -13.39 4.64 -12.29
N ILE A 433 -13.88 3.83 -13.24
CA ILE A 433 -15.07 4.16 -14.04
C ILE A 433 -16.31 4.27 -13.13
N LEU A 434 -16.49 3.32 -12.20
CA LEU A 434 -17.60 3.37 -11.24
C LEU A 434 -17.54 4.63 -10.38
N CYS A 435 -16.38 4.96 -9.82
CA CYS A 435 -16.15 6.18 -9.05
C CYS A 435 -16.46 7.45 -9.87
N ALA A 436 -15.99 7.52 -11.11
CA ALA A 436 -16.29 8.63 -12.01
C ALA A 436 -17.78 8.75 -12.32
N LEU A 437 -18.48 7.65 -12.58
CA LEU A 437 -19.93 7.64 -12.80
C LEU A 437 -20.70 8.15 -11.58
N ILE A 438 -20.31 7.72 -10.37
CA ILE A 438 -20.90 8.18 -9.12
C ILE A 438 -20.70 9.70 -8.95
N ILE A 439 -19.50 10.21 -9.20
CA ILE A 439 -19.22 11.66 -9.11
C ILE A 439 -19.98 12.46 -10.14
N LEU A 440 -20.08 11.97 -11.39
CA LEU A 440 -20.83 12.65 -12.44
C LEU A 440 -22.34 12.65 -12.16
N ALA A 441 -22.88 11.56 -11.61
CA ALA A 441 -24.27 11.45 -11.19
C ALA A 441 -24.59 12.39 -10.01
N THR A 442 -23.67 12.50 -9.05
CA THR A 442 -23.85 13.29 -7.83
C THR A 442 -23.29 14.71 -7.90
N LYS A 443 -22.80 15.16 -9.07
CA LYS A 443 -22.03 16.41 -9.26
C LYS A 443 -22.66 17.68 -8.67
N ASN A 444 -23.99 17.75 -8.60
CA ASN A 444 -24.72 18.91 -8.10
C ASN A 444 -25.03 18.82 -6.59
N GLN A 445 -24.77 17.67 -5.98
CA GLN A 445 -25.22 17.32 -4.64
C GLN A 445 -24.06 17.14 -3.66
N PHE A 446 -22.98 16.42 -4.03
CA PHE A 446 -21.96 16.02 -3.07
C PHE A 446 -21.27 17.18 -2.35
N ALA A 447 -21.15 18.35 -2.99
CA ALA A 447 -20.53 19.53 -2.41
C ALA A 447 -21.25 20.08 -1.17
N VAL A 448 -22.52 19.70 -0.95
CA VAL A 448 -23.29 20.07 0.25
C VAL A 448 -22.69 19.52 1.54
N ILE A 449 -21.91 18.45 1.43
CA ILE A 449 -21.21 17.85 2.57
C ILE A 449 -20.07 18.76 3.05
N PHE A 450 -19.55 19.65 2.20
CA PHE A 450 -18.38 20.47 2.53
C PHE A 450 -18.74 21.93 2.80
N THR A 451 -19.73 22.49 2.11
CA THR A 451 -20.06 23.92 2.19
C THR A 451 -21.53 24.19 1.96
N ALA A 452 -22.06 25.17 2.70
CA ALA A 452 -23.40 25.72 2.49
C ALA A 452 -23.45 26.74 1.33
N SER A 453 -22.29 27.23 0.87
CA SER A 453 -22.17 28.27 -0.15
C SER A 453 -22.66 27.79 -1.52
N LYS A 454 -23.73 28.40 -2.04
CA LYS A 454 -24.29 28.07 -3.36
C LYS A 454 -23.30 28.33 -4.49
N GLU A 455 -22.49 29.38 -4.36
CA GLU A 455 -21.47 29.74 -5.34
C GLU A 455 -20.36 28.68 -5.39
N MET A 456 -19.83 28.29 -4.23
CA MET A 456 -18.82 27.24 -4.15
C MET A 456 -19.34 25.90 -4.68
N ARG A 457 -20.58 25.52 -4.33
CA ARG A 457 -21.23 24.31 -4.88
C ARG A 457 -21.32 24.33 -6.40
N LYS A 458 -21.63 25.48 -7.01
CA LYS A 458 -21.70 25.63 -8.48
C LYS A 458 -20.30 25.53 -9.11
N ALA A 459 -19.27 26.04 -8.45
CA ALA A 459 -17.88 25.89 -8.89
C ALA A 459 -17.44 24.41 -8.86
N VAL A 460 -17.70 23.71 -7.75
CA VAL A 460 -17.42 22.27 -7.60
C VAL A 460 -18.15 21.44 -8.67
N ALA A 461 -19.44 21.69 -8.91
CA ALA A 461 -20.21 20.98 -9.92
C ALA A 461 -19.64 21.12 -11.35
N LYS A 462 -18.99 22.25 -11.66
CA LYS A 462 -18.29 22.46 -12.92
C LYS A 462 -16.95 21.70 -12.99
N LEU A 463 -16.26 21.55 -11.86
CA LEU A 463 -14.99 20.84 -11.75
C LEU A 463 -15.17 19.32 -11.66
N ALA A 464 -16.33 18.84 -11.20
CA ALA A 464 -16.68 17.42 -11.09
C ALA A 464 -16.47 16.62 -12.40
N TYR A 465 -16.58 17.26 -13.55
CA TYR A 465 -16.25 16.64 -14.85
C TYR A 465 -14.77 16.29 -14.99
N LEU A 466 -13.89 17.23 -14.62
CA LEU A 466 -12.44 17.01 -14.63
C LEU A 466 -12.04 16.03 -13.53
N LEU A 467 -12.72 16.09 -12.38
CA LEU A 467 -12.58 15.10 -11.32
C LEU A 467 -12.87 13.69 -11.85
N GLY A 468 -14.02 13.45 -12.50
CA GLY A 468 -14.35 12.11 -13.04
C GLY A 468 -13.31 11.57 -14.03
N ILE A 469 -12.75 12.41 -14.89
CA ILE A 469 -11.64 12.02 -15.79
C ILE A 469 -10.38 11.68 -14.97
N THR A 470 -10.06 12.52 -13.97
CA THR A 470 -8.92 12.32 -13.08
C THR A 470 -9.02 11.00 -12.32
N MET A 471 -10.22 10.65 -11.84
CA MET A 471 -10.49 9.41 -11.12
C MET A 471 -10.18 8.17 -11.97
N ILE A 472 -10.62 8.17 -13.23
CA ILE A 472 -10.31 7.09 -14.17
C ILE A 472 -8.79 6.95 -14.38
N LEU A 473 -8.08 8.06 -14.63
CA LEU A 473 -6.62 8.01 -14.84
C LEU A 473 -5.87 7.58 -13.57
N ASN A 474 -6.28 8.09 -12.41
CA ASN A 474 -5.69 7.80 -11.11
C ASN A 474 -5.99 6.39 -10.60
N SER A 475 -6.92 5.66 -11.24
CA SER A 475 -7.11 4.23 -10.93
C SER A 475 -5.96 3.38 -11.47
N ILE A 476 -5.56 3.58 -12.72
CA ILE A 476 -4.57 2.73 -13.37
C ILE A 476 -3.14 3.07 -12.91
N GLN A 477 -2.84 4.36 -12.77
CA GLN A 477 -1.47 4.83 -12.53
C GLN A 477 -0.81 4.22 -11.27
N PRO A 478 -1.47 4.17 -10.09
CA PRO A 478 -0.89 3.55 -8.90
C PRO A 478 -0.65 2.04 -9.06
N VAL A 479 -1.52 1.33 -9.80
CA VAL A 479 -1.33 -0.10 -10.07
C VAL A 479 -0.04 -0.33 -10.84
N ILE A 480 0.17 0.38 -11.94
CA ILE A 480 1.38 0.20 -12.75
C ILE A 480 2.63 0.65 -11.99
N SER A 481 2.50 1.68 -11.16
CA SER A 481 3.59 2.09 -10.26
C SER A 481 3.95 0.97 -9.29
N GLY A 482 2.96 0.28 -8.71
CA GLY A 482 3.17 -0.90 -7.88
C GLY A 482 3.84 -2.05 -8.62
N VAL A 483 3.47 -2.30 -9.88
CA VAL A 483 4.15 -3.28 -10.75
C VAL A 483 5.62 -2.90 -10.94
N ALA A 484 5.92 -1.63 -11.19
CA ALA A 484 7.29 -1.17 -11.35
C ALA A 484 8.10 -1.30 -10.05
N VAL A 485 7.49 -1.09 -8.88
CA VAL A 485 8.14 -1.37 -7.59
C VAL A 485 8.41 -2.87 -7.45
N GLY A 486 7.42 -3.73 -7.72
CA GLY A 486 7.56 -5.18 -7.60
C GLY A 486 8.54 -5.80 -8.60
N GLY A 487 8.63 -5.25 -9.82
CA GLY A 487 9.55 -5.67 -10.88
C GLY A 487 10.94 -5.02 -10.84
N GLY A 488 11.13 -3.97 -10.04
CA GLY A 488 12.40 -3.25 -9.92
C GLY A 488 12.66 -2.18 -11.00
N TRP A 489 11.63 -1.67 -11.67
CA TRP A 489 11.73 -0.68 -12.75
C TRP A 489 11.60 0.77 -12.28
N GLN A 490 11.72 1.02 -10.98
CA GLN A 490 11.35 2.30 -10.38
C GLN A 490 12.12 3.50 -10.97
N ALA A 491 13.39 3.33 -11.32
CA ALA A 491 14.20 4.39 -11.94
C ALA A 491 13.63 4.83 -13.31
N LEU A 492 13.21 3.87 -14.14
CA LEU A 492 12.58 4.16 -15.43
C LEU A 492 11.27 4.95 -15.24
N VAL A 493 10.44 4.51 -14.30
CA VAL A 493 9.18 5.21 -13.98
C VAL A 493 9.43 6.62 -13.46
N ALA A 494 10.45 6.83 -12.62
CA ALA A 494 10.81 8.15 -12.13
C ALA A 494 11.18 9.13 -13.27
N TYR A 495 11.95 8.68 -14.27
CA TYR A 495 12.28 9.52 -15.44
C TYR A 495 11.04 9.85 -16.28
N ILE A 496 10.14 8.88 -16.47
CA ILE A 496 8.89 9.09 -17.21
C ILE A 496 8.00 10.09 -16.46
N ASN A 497 7.86 9.95 -15.14
CA ASN A 497 7.11 10.89 -14.30
C ASN A 497 7.70 12.30 -14.40
N LEU A 498 9.03 12.45 -14.28
CA LEU A 498 9.68 13.76 -14.37
C LEU A 498 9.35 14.46 -15.70
N PHE A 499 9.43 13.73 -16.81
CA PHE A 499 9.11 14.27 -18.13
C PHE A 499 7.61 14.60 -18.27
N CYS A 500 6.74 13.63 -18.02
CA CYS A 500 5.31 13.79 -18.29
C CYS A 500 4.67 14.84 -17.37
N TYR A 501 5.06 14.88 -16.09
CA TYR A 501 4.49 15.79 -15.10
C TYR A 501 5.12 17.17 -15.19
N TYR A 502 6.44 17.28 -15.13
CA TYR A 502 7.10 18.58 -14.96
C TYR A 502 7.53 19.23 -16.28
N VAL A 503 7.81 18.46 -17.33
CA VAL A 503 8.19 19.01 -18.64
C VAL A 503 6.96 19.24 -19.53
N VAL A 504 5.93 18.39 -19.42
CA VAL A 504 4.73 18.49 -20.27
C VAL A 504 3.53 19.04 -19.50
N GLY A 505 3.07 18.34 -18.46
CA GLY A 505 1.81 18.64 -17.79
C GLY A 505 1.79 20.00 -17.09
N LEU A 506 2.85 20.32 -16.35
CA LEU A 506 2.93 21.55 -15.56
C LEU A 506 3.03 22.81 -16.45
N PRO A 507 3.90 22.90 -17.47
CA PRO A 507 3.93 24.04 -18.38
C PRO A 507 2.61 24.23 -19.14
N LEU A 508 1.97 23.14 -19.56
CA LEU A 508 0.67 23.20 -20.21
C LEU A 508 -0.43 23.69 -19.27
N GLY A 509 -0.41 23.24 -18.01
CA GLY A 509 -1.31 23.71 -16.97
C GLY A 509 -1.14 25.21 -16.70
N PHE A 510 0.10 25.69 -16.62
CA PHE A 510 0.39 27.12 -16.48
C PHE A 510 -0.13 27.92 -17.69
N LEU A 511 0.17 27.47 -18.92
CA LEU A 511 -0.27 28.13 -20.14
C LEU A 511 -1.80 28.22 -20.21
N LEU A 512 -2.49 27.09 -20.04
CA LEU A 512 -3.95 27.04 -20.10
C LEU A 512 -4.60 27.79 -18.93
N GLY A 513 -4.00 27.75 -17.74
CA GLY A 513 -4.52 28.39 -16.54
C GLY A 513 -4.51 29.91 -16.59
N TYR A 514 -3.37 30.50 -17.00
CA TYR A 514 -3.16 31.94 -16.91
C TYR A 514 -3.32 32.70 -18.23
N LYS A 515 -3.09 32.06 -19.40
CA LYS A 515 -3.22 32.74 -20.70
C LYS A 515 -4.60 32.57 -21.33
N THR A 516 -5.41 31.63 -20.86
CA THR A 516 -6.76 31.41 -21.38
C THR A 516 -7.81 31.72 -20.33
N LYS A 517 -9.07 31.85 -20.74
CA LYS A 517 -10.19 32.08 -19.82
C LYS A 517 -10.59 30.84 -19.01
N LEU A 518 -9.82 29.74 -19.07
CA LEU A 518 -10.13 28.48 -18.39
C LEU A 518 -9.79 28.50 -16.89
N HIS A 519 -8.89 29.38 -16.43
CA HIS A 519 -8.52 29.53 -15.01
C HIS A 519 -8.18 28.16 -14.36
N VAL A 520 -8.80 27.81 -13.21
CA VAL A 520 -8.62 26.52 -12.52
C VAL A 520 -8.75 25.32 -13.45
N LYS A 521 -9.70 25.35 -14.40
CA LYS A 521 -9.91 24.27 -15.35
C LYS A 521 -8.71 24.09 -16.27
N GLY A 522 -8.08 25.20 -16.68
CA GLY A 522 -6.91 25.17 -17.56
C GLY A 522 -5.72 24.50 -16.88
N ILE A 523 -5.46 24.85 -15.62
CA ILE A 523 -4.39 24.24 -14.81
C ILE A 523 -4.63 22.74 -14.69
N TRP A 524 -5.85 22.35 -14.31
CA TRP A 524 -6.20 20.94 -14.13
C TRP A 524 -6.14 20.15 -15.44
N ILE A 525 -6.63 20.70 -16.56
CA ILE A 525 -6.55 20.04 -17.88
C ILE A 525 -5.09 19.76 -18.27
N GLY A 526 -4.20 20.75 -18.10
CA GLY A 526 -2.77 20.54 -18.39
C GLY A 526 -2.18 19.42 -17.54
N MET A 527 -2.57 19.33 -16.27
CA MET A 527 -2.09 18.28 -15.39
C MET A 527 -2.65 16.88 -15.73
N ILE A 528 -3.92 16.82 -16.13
CA ILE A 528 -4.56 15.60 -16.66
C ILE A 528 -3.82 15.12 -17.91
N ILE A 529 -3.39 16.03 -18.79
CA ILE A 529 -2.64 15.65 -20.00
C ILE A 529 -1.30 15.01 -19.64
N GLY A 530 -0.56 15.57 -18.67
CA GLY A 530 0.66 14.95 -18.16
C GLY A 530 0.41 13.56 -17.57
N THR A 531 -0.67 13.40 -16.81
CA THR A 531 -1.07 12.12 -16.20
C THR A 531 -1.47 11.08 -17.24
N CYS A 532 -2.24 11.50 -18.25
CA CYS A 532 -2.68 10.66 -19.35
C CYS A 532 -1.48 10.18 -20.19
N LEU A 533 -0.56 11.08 -20.54
CA LEU A 533 0.65 10.74 -21.28
C LEU A 533 1.50 9.71 -20.51
N GLN A 534 1.71 9.95 -19.22
CA GLN A 534 2.43 9.02 -18.35
C GLN A 534 1.76 7.64 -18.33
N THR A 535 0.43 7.61 -18.15
CA THR A 535 -0.34 6.36 -18.08
C THR A 535 -0.22 5.56 -19.37
N LEU A 536 -0.32 6.22 -20.53
CA LEU A 536 -0.17 5.57 -21.84
C LEU A 536 1.23 4.98 -22.05
N VAL A 537 2.28 5.72 -21.68
CA VAL A 537 3.67 5.24 -21.77
C VAL A 537 3.88 4.03 -20.86
N LEU A 538 3.37 4.06 -19.63
CA LEU A 538 3.51 2.95 -18.69
C LEU A 538 2.72 1.71 -19.15
N ILE A 539 1.49 1.86 -19.65
CA ILE A 539 0.71 0.76 -20.23
C ILE A 539 1.49 0.13 -21.40
N TYR A 540 2.08 0.95 -22.26
CA TYR A 540 2.88 0.46 -23.39
C TYR A 540 4.11 -0.34 -22.93
N ILE A 541 4.80 0.11 -21.89
CA ILE A 541 5.94 -0.60 -21.31
C ILE A 541 5.48 -1.96 -20.78
N VAL A 542 4.44 -1.99 -19.94
CA VAL A 542 3.87 -3.24 -19.37
C VAL A 542 3.44 -4.22 -20.47
N TYR A 543 2.84 -3.70 -21.55
CA TYR A 543 2.45 -4.51 -22.70
C TYR A 543 3.66 -5.13 -23.43
N LYS A 544 4.79 -4.41 -23.50
CA LYS A 544 6.03 -4.88 -24.13
C LYS A 544 6.93 -5.70 -23.22
N THR A 545 6.65 -5.76 -21.91
CA THR A 545 7.45 -6.51 -20.95
C THR A 545 7.47 -8.01 -21.28
N ASN A 546 8.68 -8.57 -21.40
CA ASN A 546 8.88 -10.01 -21.46
C ASN A 546 9.06 -10.57 -20.05
N TRP A 547 7.97 -11.09 -19.48
CA TRP A 547 7.92 -11.62 -18.12
C TRP A 547 8.92 -12.74 -17.84
N ASN A 548 9.32 -13.53 -18.85
CA ASN A 548 10.37 -14.54 -18.68
C ASN A 548 11.73 -13.89 -18.40
N LYS A 549 12.05 -12.82 -19.11
CA LYS A 549 13.28 -12.05 -18.90
C LYS A 549 13.29 -11.35 -17.54
N GLU A 550 12.13 -10.90 -17.07
CA GLU A 550 12.00 -10.29 -15.74
C GLU A 550 12.25 -11.29 -14.62
N VAL A 551 11.80 -12.54 -14.77
CA VAL A 551 12.13 -13.64 -13.87
C VAL A 551 13.63 -13.92 -13.84
N GLU A 552 14.28 -13.97 -15.01
CA GLU A 552 15.73 -14.15 -15.13
C GLU A 552 16.49 -13.02 -14.39
N GLN A 553 16.10 -11.77 -14.62
CA GLN A 553 16.69 -10.62 -13.93
C GLN A 553 16.42 -10.62 -12.42
N ALA A 554 15.24 -11.01 -11.98
CA ALA A 554 14.94 -11.16 -10.55
C ALA A 554 15.84 -12.21 -9.90
N SER A 555 16.04 -13.34 -10.57
CA SER A 555 16.93 -14.41 -10.11
C SER A 555 18.39 -13.94 -10.05
N GLU A 556 18.87 -13.20 -11.06
CA GLU A 556 20.21 -12.60 -11.04
C GLU A 556 20.40 -11.60 -9.89
N ARG A 557 19.40 -10.76 -9.60
CA ARG A 557 19.43 -9.82 -8.47
C ARG A 557 19.54 -10.57 -7.14
N MET A 558 18.77 -11.63 -6.97
CA MET A 558 18.84 -12.49 -5.78
C MET A 558 20.21 -13.16 -5.65
N ARG A 559 20.81 -13.66 -6.74
CA ARG A 559 22.14 -14.28 -6.72
C ARG A 559 23.25 -13.30 -6.32
N LYS A 560 23.22 -12.07 -6.87
CA LYS A 560 24.19 -11.01 -6.55
C LYS A 560 24.11 -10.56 -5.10
N TRP A 561 22.91 -10.52 -4.52
CA TRP A 561 22.70 -10.03 -3.14
C TRP A 561 22.71 -11.14 -2.08
N GLY A 562 22.51 -12.39 -2.49
CA GLY A 562 22.56 -13.58 -1.63
C GLY A 562 23.96 -14.12 -1.34
N GLY A 563 25.03 -13.45 -1.79
CA GLY A 563 26.41 -13.78 -1.40
C GLY A 563 27.09 -14.91 -2.18
N GLN A 564 26.52 -15.41 -3.28
CA GLN A 564 27.15 -16.49 -4.08
C GLN A 564 28.37 -16.05 -4.92
N GLU A 565 28.79 -14.79 -4.88
CA GLU A 565 30.04 -14.35 -5.52
C GLU A 565 31.31 -14.77 -4.74
N GLN A 566 31.20 -15.25 -3.50
CA GLN A 566 32.38 -15.73 -2.75
C GLN A 566 32.86 -17.14 -3.12
N ASP A 567 32.07 -17.95 -3.83
CA ASP A 567 32.48 -19.31 -4.22
C ASP A 567 33.31 -19.35 -5.51
N HIS A 568 33.16 -18.37 -6.41
CA HIS A 568 34.00 -18.33 -7.61
C HIS A 568 35.41 -17.76 -7.35
N LEU A 569 35.55 -16.80 -6.44
CA LEU A 569 36.86 -16.24 -6.06
C LEU A 569 37.71 -17.17 -5.18
N SER A 570 37.07 -18.07 -4.42
CA SER A 570 37.77 -19.09 -3.61
C SER A 570 38.20 -20.29 -4.46
N THR A 571 37.54 -20.55 -5.60
CA THR A 571 37.97 -21.60 -6.54
C THR A 571 39.18 -21.17 -7.37
N ASP A 572 39.27 -19.91 -7.78
CA ASP A 572 40.44 -19.38 -8.53
C ASP A 572 41.68 -19.17 -7.63
N MET A 573 41.51 -18.85 -6.34
CA MET A 573 42.64 -18.79 -5.39
C MET A 573 43.18 -20.19 -5.02
N ASN A 574 42.36 -21.23 -5.04
CA ASN A 574 42.83 -22.61 -4.83
C ASN A 574 43.50 -23.24 -6.06
N GLN A 575 43.21 -22.76 -7.28
CA GLN A 575 43.98 -23.16 -8.47
C GLN A 575 45.30 -22.40 -8.63
N THR A 576 45.39 -21.16 -8.14
CA THR A 576 46.62 -20.37 -8.24
C THR A 576 47.68 -20.78 -7.19
N ASN A 577 47.27 -21.31 -6.04
CA ASN A 577 48.19 -21.78 -4.99
C ASN A 577 48.78 -23.19 -5.20
N ILE A 578 48.42 -23.89 -6.29
CA ILE A 578 48.99 -25.21 -6.61
C ILE A 578 50.26 -25.12 -7.49
N TYR A 579 50.63 -23.93 -7.99
CA TYR A 579 51.80 -23.75 -8.87
C TYR A 579 53.01 -23.03 -8.25
N ILE A 580 53.05 -22.81 -6.93
CA ILE A 580 54.22 -22.22 -6.24
C ILE A 580 54.65 -23.11 -5.07
N THR A 581 55.01 -24.37 -5.36
CA THR A 581 55.90 -25.17 -4.49
C THR A 581 56.52 -26.30 -5.30
N THR A 582 57.59 -26.01 -6.01
CA THR A 582 58.72 -26.89 -6.33
C THR A 582 59.82 -26.02 -6.94
#